data_AF-A0A1N6FDR7-F1
#
_entry.id   AF-A0A1N6FDR7-F1
#
_cell.length_a   1.000
_cell.length_b   1.000
_cell.length_c   1.000
_cell.angle_alpha   90.00
_cell.angle_beta   90.00
_cell.angle_gamma   90.00
#
_symmetry.space_group_name_H-M   'P 1'
#
loop_
_entity.id
_entity.type
_entity.pdbx_description
1 polymer ?
#
loop_
_entity_poly.entity_id
_entity_poly.type
_entity_poly.pdbx_seq_one_letter_code
_entity_poly.pdbx_strand_id
1 'polypeptide(L)'
;MKFLRKFEQAVDALSGSFGWLAGWLCILMICIVFIDVIARYLFDGGLIALQEMEWHLFAAVFLLGAAYTMREDANVRVDVFYARMTVRKKAIVDILGTVFFVIPMCSLILYSAYDFVTYSYKIQEISNDPGGLHYRFIFKALLPLGYFLVLMQSLTIISRNVRLLIENTNRELAHDRTSVHREK
;
A
#
# COMPACT_ATOMS: atom_id res chain seq x y z
N MET A 1 -17.32 -14.71 13.40
CA MET A 1 -16.99 -13.25 13.36
C MET A 1 -15.75 -12.85 14.16
N LYS A 2 -15.44 -13.45 15.33
CA LYS A 2 -14.23 -13.10 16.11
C LYS A 2 -12.91 -13.38 15.37
N PHE A 3 -12.84 -14.46 14.58
CA PHE A 3 -11.66 -14.81 13.79
C PHE A 3 -11.31 -13.76 12.72
N LEU A 4 -12.29 -13.32 11.91
CA LEU A 4 -12.10 -12.26 10.91
C LEU A 4 -11.61 -10.96 11.53
N ARG A 5 -12.17 -10.55 12.67
CA ARG A 5 -11.72 -9.34 13.38
C ARG A 5 -10.27 -9.45 13.87
N LYS A 6 -9.87 -10.62 14.38
CA LYS A 6 -8.46 -10.85 14.78
C LYS A 6 -7.52 -10.80 13.58
N PHE A 7 -7.92 -11.40 12.46
CA PHE A 7 -7.16 -11.33 11.21
C PHE A 7 -6.97 -9.89 10.74
N GLU A 8 -8.04 -9.10 10.70
CA GLU A 8 -7.97 -7.69 10.32
C GLU A 8 -7.05 -6.90 11.24
N GLN A 9 -7.17 -7.08 12.57
CA GLN A 9 -6.29 -6.41 13.53
C GLN A 9 -4.82 -6.77 13.32
N ALA A 10 -4.52 -8.02 12.98
CA ALA A 10 -3.17 -8.46 12.69
C ALA A 10 -2.62 -7.81 11.41
N VAL A 11 -3.42 -7.77 10.33
CA VAL A 11 -3.06 -7.11 9.07
C VAL A 11 -2.90 -5.60 9.28
N ASP A 12 -3.82 -4.96 10.00
CA ASP A 12 -3.77 -3.54 10.30
C ASP A 12 -2.53 -3.20 11.13
N ALA A 13 -2.19 -4.02 12.14
CA ALA A 13 -0.97 -3.84 12.93
C ALA A 13 0.28 -3.96 12.06
N LEU A 14 0.33 -4.97 11.17
CA LEU A 14 1.43 -5.17 10.24
C LEU A 14 1.61 -3.96 9.31
N SER A 15 0.53 -3.53 8.64
CA SER A 15 0.52 -2.33 7.80
C SER A 15 0.94 -1.09 8.60
N GLY A 16 0.53 -0.99 9.87
CA GLY A 16 0.95 0.04 10.82
C GLY A 16 2.46 0.08 11.05
N SER A 17 3.05 -1.08 11.35
CA SER A 17 4.49 -1.22 11.56
C SER A 17 5.30 -0.86 10.32
N PHE A 18 4.85 -1.30 9.12
CA PHE A 18 5.50 -0.93 7.87
C PHE A 18 5.34 0.55 7.54
N GLY A 19 4.23 1.19 7.91
CA GLY A 19 4.07 2.64 7.83
C GLY A 19 5.08 3.41 8.69
N TRP A 20 5.30 2.99 9.93
CA TRP A 20 6.35 3.58 10.79
C TRP A 20 7.75 3.36 10.23
N LEU A 21 8.03 2.15 9.71
CA LEU A 21 9.29 1.85 9.04
C LEU A 21 9.51 2.77 7.82
N ALA A 22 8.48 2.95 6.99
CA ALA A 22 8.53 3.87 5.85
C ALA A 22 8.80 5.32 6.30
N GLY A 23 8.21 5.75 7.42
CA GLY A 23 8.52 7.05 8.03
C GLY A 23 10.00 7.21 8.40
N TRP A 24 10.59 6.20 9.04
CA TRP A 24 12.03 6.20 9.35
C TRP A 24 12.92 6.17 8.11
N LEU A 25 12.54 5.39 7.08
CA LEU A 25 13.25 5.36 5.80
C LEU A 25 13.17 6.72 5.08
N CYS A 26 12.07 7.45 5.23
CA CYS A 26 11.94 8.80 4.69
C CYS A 26 12.92 9.77 5.36
N ILE A 27 13.06 9.71 6.69
CA ILE A 27 14.07 10.51 7.41
C ILE A 27 15.48 10.17 6.93
N LEU A 28 15.80 8.87 6.80
CA LEU A 28 17.08 8.42 6.28
C LEU A 28 17.33 8.95 4.85
N MET A 29 16.33 8.88 3.98
CA MET A 29 16.41 9.40 2.61
C MET A 29 16.69 10.91 2.60
N ILE A 30 16.04 11.69 3.46
CA ILE A 30 16.29 13.13 3.60
C ILE A 30 17.75 13.38 4.01
N CYS A 31 18.29 12.62 4.96
CA CYS A 31 19.68 12.73 5.36
C CYS A 31 20.64 12.43 4.20
N ILE A 32 20.36 11.40 3.40
CA ILE A 32 21.18 11.03 2.24
C ILE A 32 21.15 12.13 1.17
N VAL A 33 19.96 12.63 0.81
CA VAL A 33 19.82 13.74 -0.14
C VAL A 33 20.59 14.97 0.34
N PHE A 34 20.53 15.28 1.63
CA PHE A 34 21.27 16.41 2.20
C PHE A 34 22.79 16.22 2.08
N ILE A 35 23.29 15.00 2.32
CA ILE A 35 24.70 14.66 2.15
C ILE A 35 25.11 14.74 0.67
N ASP A 36 24.30 14.22 -0.26
CA ASP A 36 24.59 14.28 -1.70
C ASP A 36 24.68 15.73 -2.19
N VAL A 37 23.72 16.58 -1.78
CA VAL A 37 23.73 18.02 -2.09
C VAL A 37 25.01 18.67 -1.56
N ILE A 38 25.40 18.43 -0.31
CA ILE A 38 26.65 18.98 0.26
C ILE A 38 27.87 18.49 -0.53
N ALA A 39 27.96 17.19 -0.80
CA ALA A 39 29.07 16.60 -1.56
C ALA A 39 29.21 17.25 -2.95
N ARG A 40 28.08 17.45 -3.62
CA ARG A 40 28.02 18.01 -4.97
C ARG A 40 28.42 19.47 -5.04
N TYR A 41 27.98 20.29 -4.07
CA TYR A 41 28.23 21.73 -4.10
C TYR A 41 29.51 22.17 -3.38
N LEU A 42 29.97 21.44 -2.35
CA LEU A 42 31.18 21.80 -1.60
C LEU A 42 32.43 21.05 -2.04
N PHE A 43 32.29 19.86 -2.63
CA PHE A 43 33.42 18.99 -2.95
C PHE A 43 33.53 18.67 -4.46
N ASP A 44 32.71 19.29 -5.31
CA ASP A 44 32.64 19.05 -6.77
C ASP A 44 32.54 17.55 -7.15
N GLY A 45 32.02 16.73 -6.24
CA GLY A 45 31.97 15.27 -6.36
C GLY A 45 30.61 14.72 -5.94
N GLY A 46 29.78 14.34 -6.91
CA GLY A 46 28.57 13.57 -6.65
C GLY A 46 28.89 12.09 -6.49
N LEU A 47 28.36 11.45 -5.45
CA LEU A 47 28.52 10.00 -5.28
C LEU A 47 27.35 9.29 -5.97
N ILE A 48 27.64 8.61 -7.08
CA ILE A 48 26.63 7.87 -7.85
C ILE A 48 25.89 6.85 -6.97
N ALA A 49 26.59 6.17 -6.05
CA ALA A 49 25.97 5.30 -5.06
C ALA A 49 24.94 5.99 -4.16
N LEU A 50 25.19 7.23 -3.72
CA LEU A 50 24.23 7.97 -2.88
C LEU A 50 22.99 8.33 -3.69
N GLN A 51 23.18 8.84 -4.91
CA GLN A 51 22.08 9.18 -5.81
C GLN A 51 21.22 7.94 -6.14
N GLU A 52 21.84 6.78 -6.40
CA GLU A 52 21.10 5.54 -6.57
C GLU A 52 20.34 5.15 -5.30
N MET A 53 20.97 5.25 -4.12
CA MET A 53 20.34 4.91 -2.85
C MET A 53 19.07 5.76 -2.60
N GLU A 54 19.06 7.03 -3.00
CA GLU A 54 17.88 7.89 -2.90
C GLU A 54 16.67 7.32 -3.63
N TRP A 55 16.84 6.91 -4.89
CA TRP A 55 15.73 6.36 -5.69
C TRP A 55 15.25 5.02 -5.13
N HIS A 56 16.17 4.20 -4.62
CA HIS A 56 15.84 2.93 -3.99
C HIS A 56 15.09 3.12 -2.66
N LEU A 57 15.51 4.08 -1.83
CA LEU A 57 14.80 4.44 -0.59
C LEU A 57 13.44 5.06 -0.88
N PHE A 58 13.33 5.90 -1.90
CA PHE A 58 12.05 6.45 -2.34
C PHE A 58 11.07 5.33 -2.71
N ALA A 59 11.51 4.37 -3.52
CA ALA A 59 10.72 3.19 -3.85
C ALA A 59 10.34 2.37 -2.61
N ALA A 60 11.26 2.20 -1.66
CA ALA A 60 11.01 1.50 -0.40
C ALA A 60 9.92 2.18 0.44
N VAL A 61 10.02 3.49 0.61
CA VAL A 61 9.02 4.30 1.35
C VAL A 61 7.65 4.13 0.72
N PHE A 62 7.56 4.21 -0.61
CA PHE A 62 6.29 4.07 -1.32
C PHE A 62 5.71 2.66 -1.19
N LEU A 63 6.50 1.61 -1.43
CA LEU A 63 6.04 0.22 -1.42
C LEU A 63 5.62 -0.24 -0.03
N LEU A 64 6.38 0.12 1.01
CA LEU A 64 6.05 -0.24 2.40
C LEU A 64 4.91 0.63 2.96
N GLY A 65 4.84 1.89 2.53
CA GLY A 65 3.78 2.82 2.92
C GLY A 65 2.44 2.58 2.23
N ALA A 66 2.41 1.94 1.05
CA ALA A 66 1.19 1.78 0.25
C ALA A 66 0.06 1.07 1.02
N ALA A 67 0.36 -0.02 1.73
CA ALA A 67 -0.63 -0.74 2.52
C ALA A 67 -1.15 0.10 3.70
N TYR A 68 -0.27 0.89 4.34
CA TYR A 68 -0.64 1.83 5.40
C TYR A 68 -1.58 2.92 4.88
N THR A 69 -1.22 3.58 3.77
CA THR A 69 -2.05 4.63 3.15
C THR A 69 -3.41 4.08 2.75
N MET A 70 -3.47 2.84 2.24
CA MET A 70 -4.72 2.18 1.90
C MET A 70 -5.56 1.83 3.13
N ARG A 71 -4.94 1.53 4.28
CA ARG A 71 -5.62 1.31 5.56
C ARG A 71 -6.29 2.58 6.09
N GLU A 72 -5.59 3.71 6.00
CA GLU A 72 -6.06 5.04 6.45
C GLU A 72 -7.01 5.72 5.47
N ASP A 73 -7.30 5.06 4.35
CA ASP A 73 -8.10 5.61 3.25
C ASP A 73 -7.56 6.95 2.71
N ALA A 74 -6.24 7.14 2.81
CA ALA A 74 -5.54 8.36 2.43
C ALA A 74 -5.00 8.33 0.99
N ASN A 75 -5.39 7.32 0.20
CA ASN A 75 -5.06 7.28 -1.22
C ASN A 75 -5.84 8.38 -1.95
N VAL A 76 -5.19 9.04 -2.91
CA VAL A 76 -5.85 10.05 -3.73
C VAL A 76 -6.97 9.38 -4.53
N ARG A 77 -8.22 9.70 -4.17
CA ARG A 77 -9.44 9.25 -4.85
C ARG A 77 -9.96 10.38 -5.74
N VAL A 78 -10.46 10.03 -6.91
CA VAL A 78 -11.11 11.01 -7.80
C VAL A 78 -12.54 11.21 -7.30
N ASP A 79 -12.75 12.21 -6.45
CA ASP A 79 -13.95 12.33 -5.60
C ASP A 79 -15.16 13.04 -6.22
N VAL A 80 -15.25 13.18 -7.54
CA VAL A 80 -16.39 13.90 -8.18
C VAL A 80 -17.71 13.14 -8.00
N PHE A 81 -17.70 11.83 -8.21
CA PHE A 81 -18.90 10.99 -8.10
C PHE A 81 -19.01 10.31 -6.74
N TYR A 82 -17.88 9.93 -6.14
CA TYR A 82 -17.84 9.21 -4.87
C TYR A 82 -18.38 10.05 -3.71
N ALA A 83 -18.07 11.35 -3.65
CA ALA A 83 -18.51 12.23 -2.57
C ALA A 83 -20.05 12.29 -2.42
N ARG A 84 -20.80 12.18 -3.53
CA ARG A 84 -22.27 12.27 -3.58
C ARG A 84 -22.98 10.92 -3.35
N MET A 85 -22.24 9.82 -3.22
CA MET A 85 -22.82 8.48 -3.06
C MET A 85 -23.27 8.21 -1.63
N THR A 86 -24.36 7.44 -1.48
CA THR A 86 -24.77 6.89 -0.18
C THR A 86 -23.76 5.87 0.33
N VAL A 87 -23.73 5.62 1.64
CA VAL A 87 -22.81 4.67 2.30
C VAL A 87 -22.84 3.29 1.61
N ARG A 88 -24.04 2.83 1.22
CA ARG A 88 -24.22 1.56 0.51
C ARG A 88 -23.53 1.54 -0.86
N LYS A 89 -23.70 2.60 -1.66
CA LYS A 89 -23.07 2.71 -2.98
C LYS A 89 -21.56 2.79 -2.87
N LYS A 90 -21.04 3.56 -1.89
CA LYS A 90 -19.61 3.65 -1.59
C LYS A 90 -19.01 2.28 -1.28
N ALA A 91 -19.63 1.52 -0.36
CA ALA A 91 -19.16 0.20 0.01
C ALA A 91 -19.17 -0.79 -1.17
N ILE A 92 -20.17 -0.73 -2.05
CA ILE A 92 -20.21 -1.57 -3.27
C ILE A 92 -19.07 -1.19 -4.22
N VAL A 93 -18.88 0.10 -4.48
CA VAL A 93 -17.82 0.59 -5.37
C VAL A 93 -16.45 0.18 -4.85
N ASP A 94 -16.19 0.32 -3.55
CA ASP A 94 -14.92 -0.09 -2.95
C ASP A 94 -14.68 -1.60 -3.03
N ILE A 95 -15.72 -2.43 -2.81
CA ILE A 95 -15.60 -3.89 -2.98
C ILE A 95 -15.29 -4.24 -4.43
N LEU A 96 -16.07 -3.73 -5.38
CA LEU A 96 -15.87 -4.02 -6.80
C LEU A 96 -14.52 -3.49 -7.28
N GLY A 97 -14.15 -2.27 -6.89
CA GLY A 97 -12.86 -1.67 -7.16
C GLY A 97 -11.69 -2.55 -6.68
N THR A 98 -11.80 -3.03 -5.44
CA THR A 98 -10.78 -3.88 -4.84
C THR A 98 -10.69 -5.25 -5.51
N VAL A 99 -11.83 -5.88 -5.81
CA VAL A 99 -11.90 -7.23 -6.38
C VAL A 99 -11.48 -7.26 -7.86
N PHE A 100 -11.89 -6.27 -8.65
CA PHE A 100 -11.65 -6.28 -10.10
C PHE A 100 -10.38 -5.54 -10.53
N PHE A 101 -9.90 -4.58 -9.74
CA PHE A 101 -8.71 -3.81 -10.11
C PHE A 101 -7.55 -4.09 -9.18
N VAL A 102 -7.72 -3.92 -7.86
CA VAL A 102 -6.59 -4.01 -6.92
C VAL A 102 -6.04 -5.43 -6.83
N ILE A 103 -6.89 -6.43 -6.55
CA ILE A 103 -6.44 -7.83 -6.40
C ILE A 103 -5.78 -8.35 -7.69
N PRO A 104 -6.41 -8.27 -8.88
CA PRO A 104 -5.81 -8.83 -10.09
C PRO A 104 -4.50 -8.14 -10.47
N MET A 105 -4.44 -6.81 -10.34
CA MET A 105 -3.22 -6.05 -10.62
C MET A 105 -2.10 -6.40 -9.64
N CYS A 106 -2.39 -6.46 -8.34
CA CYS A 106 -1.41 -6.86 -7.34
C CYS A 106 -0.92 -8.29 -7.56
N SER A 107 -1.82 -9.24 -7.88
CA SER A 107 -1.46 -10.62 -8.16
C SER A 107 -0.57 -10.76 -9.40
N LEU A 108 -0.87 -10.03 -10.47
CA LEU A 108 -0.07 -10.04 -11.70
C LEU A 108 1.34 -9.48 -11.46
N ILE A 109 1.44 -8.39 -10.71
CA ILE A 109 2.74 -7.81 -10.33
C ILE A 109 3.49 -8.78 -9.43
N LEU A 110 2.83 -9.41 -8.45
CA LEU A 110 3.47 -10.37 -7.53
C LEU A 110 4.05 -11.57 -8.28
N TYR A 111 3.29 -12.09 -9.26
CA TYR A 111 3.74 -13.17 -10.13
C TYR A 111 4.99 -12.77 -10.93
N SER A 112 4.95 -11.61 -11.58
CA SER A 112 6.07 -11.10 -12.39
C SER A 112 7.29 -10.72 -11.55
N ALA A 113 7.05 -10.20 -10.34
CA ALA A 113 8.10 -9.75 -9.43
C ALA A 113 8.94 -10.91 -8.90
N TYR A 114 8.37 -12.11 -8.76
CA TYR A 114 9.11 -13.29 -8.32
C TYR A 114 10.24 -13.64 -9.30
N ASP A 115 9.93 -13.73 -10.59
CA ASP A 115 10.92 -14.02 -11.63
C ASP A 115 11.94 -12.88 -11.75
N PHE A 116 11.48 -11.64 -11.62
CA PHE A 116 12.35 -10.46 -11.66
C PHE A 116 13.39 -10.44 -10.53
N VAL A 117 12.97 -10.74 -9.29
CA VAL A 117 13.86 -10.76 -8.11
C VAL A 117 14.80 -11.96 -8.16
N THR A 118 14.29 -13.14 -8.51
CA THR A 118 15.12 -14.36 -8.56
C THR A 118 16.17 -14.28 -9.65
N TYR A 119 15.84 -13.69 -10.81
CA TYR A 119 16.83 -13.44 -11.86
C TYR A 119 17.94 -12.49 -11.37
N SER A 120 17.56 -11.34 -10.79
CA SER A 120 18.50 -10.35 -10.23
C SER A 120 19.44 -10.95 -9.17
N TYR A 121 18.90 -11.82 -8.31
CA TYR A 121 19.67 -12.53 -7.30
C TYR A 121 20.68 -13.51 -7.91
N LYS A 122 20.29 -14.27 -8.95
CA LYS A 122 21.19 -15.24 -9.60
C LYS A 122 22.38 -14.57 -10.27
N ILE A 123 22.18 -13.42 -10.89
CA ILE A 123 23.24 -12.67 -11.57
C ILE A 123 24.04 -11.77 -10.62
N GLN A 124 23.69 -11.73 -9.33
CA GLN A 124 24.25 -10.81 -8.34
C GLN A 124 24.33 -9.38 -8.89
N GLU A 125 23.18 -8.85 -9.30
CA GLU A 125 23.09 -7.62 -10.08
C GLU A 125 23.78 -6.43 -9.39
N ILE A 126 24.69 -5.80 -10.13
CA ILE A 126 25.43 -4.58 -9.77
C ILE A 126 24.96 -3.45 -10.68
N SER A 127 25.06 -2.21 -10.22
CA SER A 127 24.86 -1.06 -11.08
C SER A 127 25.77 -1.07 -12.30
N ASN A 128 25.21 -0.64 -13.44
CA ASN A 128 25.97 -0.39 -14.66
C ASN A 128 26.78 0.91 -14.59
N ASP A 129 26.48 1.78 -13.62
CA ASP A 129 27.16 3.05 -13.46
C ASP A 129 28.46 2.87 -12.63
N PRO A 130 29.58 3.52 -13.04
CA PRO A 130 30.84 3.43 -12.30
C PRO A 130 30.68 3.89 -10.85
N GLY A 131 30.93 2.99 -9.89
CA GLY A 131 30.76 3.28 -8.45
C GLY A 131 29.30 3.27 -7.97
N GLY A 132 28.38 2.66 -8.73
CA GLY A 132 26.98 2.48 -8.34
C GLY A 132 26.76 1.34 -7.34
N LEU A 133 25.50 1.12 -6.96
CA LEU A 133 25.18 0.23 -5.84
C LEU A 133 25.39 -1.25 -6.17
N HIS A 134 25.90 -2.00 -5.20
CA HIS A 134 25.98 -3.46 -5.25
C HIS A 134 24.71 -4.08 -4.65
N TYR A 135 24.38 -5.31 -5.04
CA TYR A 135 23.25 -6.09 -4.48
C TYR A 135 21.87 -5.46 -4.69
N ARG A 136 21.57 -5.01 -5.93
CA ARG A 136 20.29 -4.40 -6.29
C ARG A 136 19.06 -5.29 -6.05
N PHE A 137 19.26 -6.60 -5.93
CA PHE A 137 18.17 -7.55 -5.65
C PHE A 137 17.44 -7.26 -4.33
N ILE A 138 18.10 -6.66 -3.33
CA ILE A 138 17.48 -6.34 -2.02
C ILE A 138 16.33 -5.36 -2.22
N PHE A 139 16.55 -4.32 -3.03
CA PHE A 139 15.52 -3.33 -3.31
C PHE A 139 14.45 -3.86 -4.25
N LYS A 140 14.82 -4.72 -5.20
CA LYS A 140 13.84 -5.41 -6.05
C LYS A 140 12.93 -6.32 -5.20
N ALA A 141 13.43 -6.93 -4.12
CA ALA A 141 12.63 -7.74 -3.21
C ALA A 141 11.58 -6.94 -2.41
N LEU A 142 11.70 -5.61 -2.36
CA LEU A 142 10.64 -4.76 -1.79
C LEU A 142 9.37 -4.75 -2.66
N LEU A 143 9.47 -5.01 -3.97
CA LEU A 143 8.31 -5.10 -4.86
C LEU A 143 7.35 -6.20 -4.41
N PRO A 144 7.75 -7.49 -4.33
CA PRO A 144 6.82 -8.53 -3.89
C PRO A 144 6.35 -8.29 -2.45
N LEU A 145 7.21 -7.76 -1.57
CA LEU A 145 6.81 -7.45 -0.20
C LEU A 145 5.70 -6.39 -0.12
N GLY A 146 5.88 -5.25 -0.80
CA GLY A 146 4.90 -4.16 -0.79
C GLY A 146 3.56 -4.55 -1.39
N TYR A 147 3.56 -5.21 -2.57
CA TYR A 147 2.33 -5.67 -3.20
C TYR A 147 1.63 -6.79 -2.43
N PHE A 148 2.38 -7.64 -1.72
CA PHE A 148 1.80 -8.62 -0.81
C PHE A 148 1.09 -7.95 0.37
N LEU A 149 1.69 -6.91 0.97
CA LEU A 149 1.06 -6.14 2.04
C LEU A 149 -0.23 -5.46 1.57
N VAL A 150 -0.22 -4.85 0.38
CA VAL A 150 -1.41 -4.27 -0.24
C VAL A 150 -2.49 -5.33 -0.44
N LEU A 151 -2.14 -6.50 -0.97
CA LEU A 151 -3.09 -7.60 -1.19
C LEU A 151 -3.73 -8.09 0.11
N MET A 152 -2.95 -8.20 1.18
CA MET A 152 -3.47 -8.53 2.51
C MET A 152 -4.42 -7.44 3.03
N GLN A 153 -4.07 -6.16 2.87
CA GLN A 153 -4.91 -5.04 3.28
C GLN A 153 -6.20 -4.96 2.45
N SER A 154 -6.18 -5.32 1.16
CA SER A 154 -7.36 -5.41 0.30
C SER A 154 -8.41 -6.37 0.85
N LEU A 155 -8.00 -7.51 1.42
CA LEU A 155 -8.92 -8.46 2.06
C LEU A 155 -9.62 -7.85 3.28
N THR A 156 -8.89 -7.07 4.09
CA THR A 156 -9.45 -6.34 5.23
C THR A 156 -10.48 -5.31 4.79
N ILE A 157 -10.23 -4.58 3.69
CA ILE A 157 -11.16 -3.58 3.12
C ILE A 157 -12.45 -4.26 2.65
N ILE A 158 -12.35 -5.37 1.92
CA ILE A 158 -13.53 -6.13 1.47
C ILE A 158 -14.35 -6.59 2.67
N SER A 159 -13.70 -7.20 3.69
CA SER A 159 -14.38 -7.68 4.89
C SER A 159 -15.10 -6.55 5.66
N ARG A 160 -14.47 -5.38 5.79
CA ARG A 160 -15.08 -4.19 6.41
C ARG A 160 -16.30 -3.70 5.61
N ASN A 161 -16.17 -3.55 4.30
CA ASN A 161 -17.25 -3.06 3.44
C ASN A 161 -18.44 -4.04 3.35
N VAL A 162 -18.18 -5.35 3.35
CA VAL A 162 -19.25 -6.37 3.41
C VAL A 162 -20.05 -6.24 4.71
N ARG A 163 -19.39 -6.03 5.85
CA ARG A 163 -20.11 -5.81 7.13
C ARG A 163 -20.91 -4.52 7.14
N LEU A 164 -20.37 -3.44 6.58
CA LEU A 164 -21.10 -2.17 6.44
C LEU A 164 -22.38 -2.34 5.62
N LEU A 165 -22.34 -3.14 4.55
CA LEU A 165 -23.54 -3.45 3.74
C LEU A 165 -24.58 -4.26 4.51
N ILE A 166 -24.15 -5.27 5.27
CA ILE A 166 -25.05 -6.08 6.10
C ILE A 166 -25.71 -5.21 7.17
N GLU A 167 -24.94 -4.37 7.85
CA GLU A 167 -25.46 -3.51 8.92
C GLU A 167 -26.44 -2.46 8.38
N ASN A 168 -26.12 -1.82 7.24
CA ASN A 168 -27.02 -0.84 6.64
C ASN A 168 -28.33 -1.47 6.17
N THR A 169 -28.29 -2.68 5.60
CA THR A 169 -29.49 -3.43 5.21
C THR A 169 -30.37 -3.75 6.42
N ASN A 170 -29.77 -4.14 7.55
CA ASN A 170 -30.52 -4.40 8.79
C ASN A 170 -31.18 -3.13 9.35
N ARG A 171 -30.54 -1.96 9.23
CA ARG A 171 -31.12 -0.67 9.65
C ARG A 171 -32.31 -0.27 8.79
N GLU A 172 -32.21 -0.45 7.46
CA GLU A 172 -33.32 -0.21 6.52
C GLU A 172 -34.54 -1.08 6.86
N LEU A 173 -34.33 -2.38 7.10
CA LEU A 173 -35.39 -3.32 7.49
C LEU A 173 -36.02 -3.01 8.87
N ALA A 174 -35.23 -2.51 9.82
CA ALA A 174 -35.74 -2.10 11.13
C ALA A 174 -36.58 -0.83 11.05
N HIS A 175 -36.20 0.12 10.19
CA HIS A 175 -36.98 1.33 9.95
C HIS A 175 -38.34 1.00 9.32
N ASP A 176 -38.39 0.12 8.32
CA ASP A 176 -39.63 -0.26 7.64
C ASP A 176 -40.63 -0.99 8.57
N ARG A 177 -40.13 -1.79 9.52
CA ARG A 177 -41.00 -2.45 10.52
C ARG A 177 -41.64 -1.48 11.51
N THR A 178 -40.98 -0.37 11.80
CA THR A 178 -41.46 0.62 12.78
C THR A 178 -42.44 1.64 12.16
N SER A 179 -42.35 1.92 10.86
CA SER A 179 -43.35 2.72 10.13
C SER A 179 -44.68 1.99 9.99
N VAL A 180 -44.66 0.70 9.65
CA VAL A 180 -45.88 -0.12 9.48
C VAL A 180 -46.67 -0.29 10.79
N HIS A 181 -46.01 -0.23 11.95
CA HIS A 181 -46.67 -0.33 13.26
C HIS A 181 -47.24 0.99 13.77
N ARG A 182 -46.89 2.13 13.15
CA ARG A 182 -47.38 3.46 13.51
C ARG A 182 -48.63 3.88 12.75
N GLU A 183 -48.96 3.18 11.66
CA GLU A 183 -50.15 3.42 10.83
C GLU A 183 -51.36 2.52 11.19
N LYS A 184 -51.26 1.73 12.26
CA LYS A 184 -52.37 0.96 12.84
C LYS A 184 -52.72 1.49 14.21
#